data_AF-A0A3M1AE87-F1
#
_entry.id   AF-A0A3M1AE87-F1
#
_cell.length_a   1.000
_cell.length_b   1.000
_cell.length_c   1.000
_cell.angle_alpha   90.00
_cell.angle_beta   90.00
_cell.angle_gamma   90.00
#
_symmetry.space_group_name_H-M   'P 1'
#
loop_
_entity.id
_entity.type
_entity.pdbx_description
1 polymer ?
#
loop_
_entity_poly.entity_id
_entity_poly.type
_entity_poly.pdbx_seq_one_letter_code
_entity_poly.pdbx_strand_id
1 'polypeptide(L)'
;MTSTGSLLKAAAVAASVAITGATGASAKDVTITVWAGGSGPQDHYRVDAIKIAADFLMREAAIRGEELNITVDGRTTFDGWDDFKQAVTLAAEAGKAPNIVVTGHEDIAPWSQAGIIVPIEDYIDLNAWPVSDIYPNLLEIASFGDVVYGLPQDAESRPFFFWKDHMRAIGYTDEEIEALPAKVEAGEYTLQNVLEDAKKMQDAGVVEPGYGFYPRVSNGPDYWQFYVAFGGTMEENGKLVFDREAMRKFYKFFADAVAMGVTRKNHIGTPWDQWYSEVANGKAGLWHGGTWHYA
;
A
#
# COMPACT_ATOMS: atom_id res chain seq x y z
N MET A 1 38.65 -12.01 94.76
CA MET A 1 40.03 -11.71 94.30
C MET A 1 39.97 -11.55 92.79
N THR A 2 39.76 -10.33 92.27
CA THR A 2 40.81 -9.34 91.86
C THR A 2 41.74 -9.96 90.82
N SER A 3 41.79 -9.50 89.57
CA SER A 3 42.23 -8.16 89.11
C SER A 3 41.93 -8.05 87.60
N THR A 4 41.10 -7.12 87.13
CA THR A 4 41.43 -5.78 86.55
C THR A 4 42.32 -5.74 85.30
N GLY A 5 41.73 -5.27 84.19
CA GLY A 5 42.26 -4.15 83.39
C GLY A 5 42.86 -4.46 82.01
N SER A 6 42.19 -4.03 80.93
CA SER A 6 42.69 -2.95 80.06
C SER A 6 41.69 -2.57 78.96
N LEU A 7 41.61 -1.28 78.70
CA LEU A 7 40.74 -0.54 77.78
C LEU A 7 41.18 -0.62 76.30
N LEU A 8 40.18 -0.38 75.44
CA LEU A 8 40.16 0.30 74.13
C LEU A 8 41.31 0.06 73.13
N LYS A 9 40.94 -0.43 71.93
CA LYS A 9 41.22 0.27 70.66
C LYS A 9 40.04 0.10 69.69
N ALA A 10 39.57 1.23 69.19
CA ALA A 10 38.58 1.34 68.13
C ALA A 10 39.19 0.96 66.78
N ALA A 11 38.41 0.29 65.94
CA ALA A 11 38.53 0.34 64.48
C ALA A 11 37.16 -0.02 63.88
N ALA A 12 36.37 1.00 63.55
CA ALA A 12 35.21 0.84 62.70
C ALA A 12 35.70 0.59 61.27
N VAL A 13 35.52 -0.61 60.76
CA VAL A 13 35.64 -0.89 59.32
C VAL A 13 34.23 -1.07 58.79
N ALA A 14 33.69 0.00 58.22
CA ALA A 14 32.50 -0.05 57.39
C ALA A 14 32.88 -0.77 56.09
N ALA A 15 32.47 -2.02 55.94
CA ALA A 15 32.51 -2.73 54.67
C ALA A 15 31.32 -2.28 53.83
N SER A 16 31.50 -1.17 53.10
CA SER A 16 30.58 -0.77 52.04
C SER A 16 30.67 -1.78 50.89
N VAL A 17 29.63 -2.60 50.75
CA VAL A 17 29.38 -3.43 49.58
C VAL A 17 29.08 -2.51 48.40
N ALA A 18 30.09 -2.25 47.56
CA ALA A 18 29.87 -1.71 46.24
C ALA A 18 29.60 -2.89 45.30
N ILE A 19 28.32 -3.23 45.11
CA ILE A 19 27.89 -3.96 43.91
C ILE A 19 27.92 -2.93 42.78
N THR A 20 29.06 -2.79 42.12
CA THR A 20 29.10 -2.23 40.77
C THR A 20 28.51 -3.27 39.84
N GLY A 21 27.19 -3.20 39.66
CA GLY A 21 26.51 -3.83 38.54
C GLY A 21 26.92 -3.12 37.25
N ALA A 22 28.09 -3.46 36.72
CA ALA A 22 28.38 -3.24 35.32
C ALA A 22 27.68 -4.36 34.54
N THR A 23 26.39 -4.17 34.26
CA THR A 23 25.77 -4.85 33.13
C THR A 23 26.48 -4.32 31.90
N GLY A 24 27.42 -5.10 31.35
CA GLY A 24 27.98 -4.80 30.04
C GLY A 24 26.82 -4.76 29.05
N ALA A 25 26.48 -3.57 28.57
CA ALA A 25 25.62 -3.41 27.42
C ALA A 25 26.40 -4.00 26.24
N SER A 26 26.08 -5.22 25.83
CA SER A 26 26.62 -5.76 24.58
C SER A 26 26.02 -4.95 23.43
N ALA A 27 26.90 -4.35 22.63
CA ALA A 27 26.53 -3.76 21.34
C ALA A 27 25.72 -4.77 20.53
N LYS A 28 24.51 -4.38 20.13
CA LYS A 28 23.68 -5.20 19.25
C LYS A 28 23.74 -4.63 17.84
N ASP A 29 24.54 -5.26 16.99
CA ASP A 29 24.56 -4.96 15.55
C ASP A 29 23.52 -5.82 14.84
N VAL A 30 22.57 -5.18 14.15
CA VAL A 30 21.46 -5.84 13.45
C VAL A 30 21.40 -5.34 12.01
N THR A 31 21.37 -6.27 11.06
CA THR A 31 21.02 -5.95 9.67
C THR A 31 19.60 -6.41 9.39
N ILE A 32 18.75 -5.50 8.93
CA ILE A 32 17.38 -5.75 8.51
C ILE A 32 17.33 -5.66 6.99
N THR A 33 17.03 -6.77 6.32
CA THR A 33 16.84 -6.81 4.87
C THR A 33 15.38 -6.51 4.52
N VAL A 34 15.15 -5.63 3.55
CA VAL A 34 13.82 -5.19 3.11
C VAL A 34 13.70 -5.31 1.61
N TRP A 35 12.71 -6.04 1.10
CA TRP A 35 12.39 -6.03 -0.34
C TRP A 35 11.05 -5.36 -0.56
N ALA A 36 11.00 -4.37 -1.45
CA ALA A 36 9.78 -3.62 -1.75
C ALA A 36 9.40 -3.75 -3.22
N GLY A 37 8.18 -4.24 -3.48
CA GLY A 37 7.59 -4.32 -4.80
C GLY A 37 7.04 -2.98 -5.28
N GLY A 38 6.96 -2.81 -6.60
CA GLY A 38 6.38 -1.62 -7.24
C GLY A 38 7.08 -0.30 -6.89
N SER A 39 8.31 -0.33 -6.38
CA SER A 39 9.02 0.85 -5.92
C SER A 39 9.89 1.47 -7.03
N GLY A 40 9.68 2.75 -7.31
CA GLY A 40 10.59 3.57 -8.12
C GLY A 40 11.28 4.68 -7.32
N PRO A 41 11.99 5.60 -8.01
CA PRO A 41 12.59 6.78 -7.36
C PRO A 41 11.58 7.65 -6.60
N GLN A 42 10.30 7.63 -6.99
CA GLN A 42 9.22 8.41 -6.35
C GLN A 42 8.54 7.64 -5.19
N ASP A 43 8.64 6.32 -5.17
CA ASP A 43 7.99 5.44 -4.18
C ASP A 43 8.99 4.89 -3.16
N HIS A 44 10.04 5.67 -2.88
CA HIS A 44 11.19 5.26 -2.07
C HIS A 44 10.85 5.11 -0.57
N TYR A 45 9.77 5.74 -0.11
CA TYR A 45 9.30 5.66 1.27
C TYR A 45 8.89 4.26 1.73
N ARG A 46 8.59 3.34 0.82
CA ARG A 46 8.40 1.91 1.15
C ARG A 46 9.60 1.28 1.85
N VAL A 47 10.81 1.77 1.57
CA VAL A 47 12.02 1.34 2.29
C VAL A 47 12.48 2.41 3.28
N ASP A 48 12.39 3.68 2.91
CA ASP A 48 12.95 4.75 3.75
C ASP A 48 12.16 4.96 5.05
N ALA A 49 10.86 4.67 5.09
CA ALA A 49 10.09 4.67 6.34
C ALA A 49 10.68 3.68 7.37
N ILE A 50 11.15 2.52 6.91
CA ILE A 50 11.79 1.51 7.78
C ILE A 50 13.17 1.99 8.24
N LYS A 51 13.93 2.69 7.38
CA LYS A 51 15.18 3.34 7.79
C LYS A 51 14.97 4.42 8.85
N ILE A 52 13.92 5.24 8.70
CA ILE A 52 13.54 6.27 9.66
C ILE A 52 13.15 5.62 11.00
N ALA A 53 12.36 4.55 10.97
CA ALA A 53 12.00 3.80 12.17
C ALA A 53 13.23 3.20 12.87
N ALA A 54 14.19 2.65 12.11
CA ALA A 54 15.45 2.15 12.65
C ALA A 54 16.28 3.27 13.32
N ASP A 55 16.35 4.46 12.71
CA ASP A 55 17.01 5.64 13.29
C ASP A 55 16.34 6.08 14.60
N PHE A 56 15.01 6.14 14.66
CA PHE A 56 14.31 6.43 15.92
C PHE A 56 14.64 5.41 17.01
N LEU A 57 14.59 4.12 16.69
CA LEU A 57 14.89 3.06 17.67
C LEU A 57 16.33 3.12 18.18
N MET A 58 17.31 3.40 17.31
CA MET A 58 18.70 3.58 17.72
C MET A 58 18.88 4.80 18.63
N ARG A 59 18.20 5.92 18.34
CA ARG A 59 18.26 7.13 19.19
C ARG A 59 17.64 6.89 20.55
N GLU A 60 16.51 6.19 20.61
CA GLU A 60 15.86 5.82 21.87
C GLU A 60 16.74 4.88 22.70
N ALA A 61 17.39 3.90 22.07
CA ALA A 61 18.36 3.00 22.72
C ALA A 61 19.54 3.80 23.32
N ALA A 62 20.11 4.73 22.55
CA ALA A 62 21.19 5.58 23.03
C ALA A 62 20.79 6.42 24.26
N ILE A 63 19.55 6.94 24.30
CA ILE A 63 19.01 7.66 25.48
C ILE A 63 18.92 6.74 26.70
N ARG A 64 18.60 5.46 26.50
CA ARG A 64 18.59 4.44 27.58
C ARG A 64 19.99 3.94 27.96
N GLY A 65 21.04 4.39 27.27
CA GLY A 65 22.41 3.90 27.46
C GLY A 65 22.65 2.51 26.87
N GLU A 66 21.79 2.07 25.95
CA GLU A 66 21.92 0.82 25.20
C GLU A 66 22.70 1.07 23.90
N GLU A 67 23.65 0.20 23.60
CA GLU A 67 24.38 0.23 22.32
C GLU A 67 23.65 -0.64 21.29
N LEU A 68 22.98 0.01 20.34
CA LEU A 68 22.19 -0.64 19.29
C LEU A 68 22.52 0.01 17.94
N ASN A 69 22.99 -0.80 16.99
CA ASN A 69 23.25 -0.37 15.63
C ASN A 69 22.38 -1.18 14.67
N ILE A 70 21.52 -0.51 13.92
CA ILE A 70 20.63 -1.11 12.93
C ILE A 70 21.03 -0.61 11.54
N THR A 71 21.34 -1.56 10.65
CA THR A 71 21.53 -1.30 9.22
C THR A 71 20.34 -1.84 8.46
N VAL A 72 19.69 -1.02 7.63
CA VAL A 72 18.59 -1.46 6.76
C VAL A 72 19.11 -1.60 5.33
N ASP A 73 19.11 -2.84 4.82
CA ASP A 73 19.52 -3.19 3.46
C ASP A 73 18.27 -3.36 2.57
N GLY A 74 18.00 -2.36 1.75
CA GLY A 74 16.78 -2.27 0.95
C GLY A 74 17.00 -2.63 -0.51
N ARG A 75 16.16 -3.51 -1.05
CA ARG A 75 16.07 -3.82 -2.48
C ARG A 75 14.73 -3.36 -3.04
N THR A 76 14.78 -2.43 -4.00
CA THR A 76 13.59 -1.91 -4.70
C THR A 76 13.61 -2.21 -6.20
N THR A 77 14.76 -2.63 -6.75
CA THR A 77 14.92 -2.86 -8.18
C THR A 77 14.39 -4.23 -8.58
N PHE A 78 13.13 -4.23 -9.02
CA PHE A 78 12.45 -5.35 -9.66
C PHE A 78 11.81 -4.86 -10.96
N ASP A 79 11.78 -5.70 -11.98
CA ASP A 79 11.25 -5.31 -13.30
C ASP A 79 9.72 -5.13 -13.31
N GLY A 80 9.04 -5.64 -12.26
CA GLY A 80 7.61 -5.48 -12.02
C GLY A 80 7.14 -6.34 -10.86
N TRP A 81 5.82 -6.31 -10.62
CA TRP A 81 5.19 -7.10 -9.55
C TRP A 81 5.41 -8.62 -9.72
N ASP A 82 5.34 -9.14 -10.95
CA ASP A 82 5.52 -10.58 -11.19
C ASP A 82 6.93 -11.06 -10.84
N ASP A 83 7.96 -10.34 -11.31
CA ASP A 83 9.37 -10.63 -10.99
C ASP A 83 9.65 -10.52 -9.48
N PHE A 84 9.10 -9.48 -8.84
CA PHE A 84 9.19 -9.30 -7.40
C PHE A 84 8.58 -10.49 -6.63
N LYS A 85 7.34 -10.88 -6.94
CA LYS A 85 6.63 -11.98 -6.25
C LYS A 85 7.35 -13.31 -6.47
N GLN A 86 7.85 -13.55 -7.70
CA GLN A 86 8.67 -14.73 -8.00
C GLN A 86 9.97 -14.73 -7.18
N ALA A 87 10.67 -13.59 -7.11
CA ALA A 87 11.92 -13.48 -6.35
C ALA A 87 11.69 -13.74 -4.86
N VAL A 88 10.65 -13.16 -4.25
CA VAL A 88 10.30 -13.39 -2.84
C VAL A 88 10.00 -14.86 -2.57
N THR A 89 9.20 -15.49 -3.43
CA THR A 89 8.84 -16.91 -3.31
C THR A 89 10.07 -17.81 -3.37
N LEU A 90 10.94 -17.63 -4.37
CA LEU A 90 12.19 -18.40 -4.49
C LEU A 90 13.15 -18.17 -3.32
N ALA A 91 13.22 -16.93 -2.81
CA ALA A 91 14.04 -16.61 -1.65
C ALA A 91 13.51 -17.32 -0.40
N ALA A 92 12.19 -17.35 -0.19
CA ALA A 92 11.56 -18.06 0.92
C ALA A 92 11.82 -19.56 0.85
N GLU A 93 11.63 -20.19 -0.31
CA GLU A 93 11.93 -21.63 -0.53
C GLU A 93 13.40 -21.96 -0.26
N ALA A 94 14.31 -21.02 -0.55
CA ALA A 94 15.74 -21.17 -0.31
C ALA A 94 16.18 -20.83 1.14
N GLY A 95 15.26 -20.43 2.03
CA GLY A 95 15.57 -19.99 3.38
C GLY A 95 16.35 -18.67 3.44
N LYS A 96 16.16 -17.80 2.43
CA LYS A 96 16.85 -16.52 2.22
C LYS A 96 15.89 -15.35 1.97
N ALA A 97 14.64 -15.48 2.40
CA ALA A 97 13.68 -14.38 2.34
C ALA A 97 14.21 -13.15 3.11
N PRO A 98 13.86 -11.93 2.68
CA PRO A 98 14.18 -10.74 3.45
C PRO A 98 13.44 -10.74 4.79
N ASN A 99 13.92 -9.94 5.74
CA ASN A 99 13.27 -9.80 7.04
C ASN A 99 11.91 -9.11 6.94
N ILE A 100 11.77 -8.15 6.02
CA ILE A 100 10.53 -7.43 5.75
C ILE A 100 10.29 -7.44 4.23
N VAL A 101 9.05 -7.73 3.84
CA VAL A 101 8.57 -7.59 2.46
C VAL A 101 7.50 -6.52 2.42
N VAL A 102 7.65 -5.52 1.54
CA VAL A 102 6.61 -4.53 1.25
C VAL A 102 5.91 -4.96 -0.04
N THR A 103 4.68 -5.43 0.09
CA THR A 103 3.90 -6.05 -1.00
C THR A 103 2.46 -5.56 -1.04
N GLY A 104 1.72 -5.96 -2.07
CA GLY A 104 0.28 -5.75 -2.17
C GLY A 104 -0.51 -6.68 -1.22
N HIS A 105 -1.65 -6.20 -0.75
CA HIS A 105 -2.52 -6.94 0.17
C HIS A 105 -3.02 -8.27 -0.40
N GLU A 106 -3.11 -8.39 -1.73
CA GLU A 106 -3.51 -9.60 -2.43
C GLU A 106 -2.58 -10.80 -2.17
N ASP A 107 -1.35 -10.55 -1.68
CA ASP A 107 -0.38 -11.59 -1.38
C ASP A 107 -0.50 -12.15 0.04
N ILE A 108 -1.23 -11.48 0.95
CA ILE A 108 -1.35 -11.88 2.37
C ILE A 108 -1.91 -13.29 2.51
N ALA A 109 -3.05 -13.58 1.87
CA ALA A 109 -3.69 -14.89 1.94
C ALA A 109 -2.82 -16.02 1.35
N PRO A 110 -2.33 -15.97 0.10
CA PRO A 110 -1.52 -17.06 -0.44
C PRO A 110 -0.17 -17.22 0.28
N TRP A 111 0.48 -16.15 0.72
CA TRP A 111 1.77 -16.24 1.39
C TRP A 111 1.67 -16.70 2.84
N SER A 112 0.60 -16.35 3.56
CA SER A 112 0.35 -16.88 4.90
C SER A 112 0.09 -18.39 4.86
N GLN A 113 -0.73 -18.85 3.91
CA GLN A 113 -1.00 -20.27 3.70
C GLN A 113 0.24 -21.06 3.29
N ALA A 114 1.13 -20.44 2.49
CA ALA A 114 2.39 -21.05 2.07
C ALA A 114 3.49 -20.99 3.15
N GLY A 115 3.28 -20.29 4.27
CA GLY A 115 4.29 -20.09 5.31
C GLY A 115 5.46 -19.19 4.90
N ILE A 116 5.25 -18.33 3.90
CA ILE A 116 6.24 -17.36 3.41
C ILE A 116 6.30 -16.13 4.34
N ILE A 117 5.17 -15.77 4.94
CA ILE A 117 5.05 -14.68 5.93
C ILE A 117 4.56 -15.23 7.28
N VAL A 118 4.83 -14.49 8.34
CA VAL A 118 4.47 -14.86 9.73
C VAL A 118 3.40 -13.91 10.28
N PRO A 119 2.57 -14.35 11.25
CA PRO A 119 1.70 -13.46 12.00
C PRO A 119 2.52 -12.33 12.65
N ILE A 120 2.04 -11.10 12.56
CA ILE A 120 2.73 -9.96 13.19
C ILE A 120 2.28 -9.73 14.64
N GLU A 121 1.16 -10.31 15.04
CA GLU A 121 0.58 -10.20 16.39
C GLU A 121 1.55 -10.65 17.50
N ASP A 122 2.46 -11.56 17.17
CA ASP A 122 3.52 -12.03 18.07
C ASP A 122 4.62 -10.98 18.32
N TYR A 123 4.68 -9.93 17.49
CA TYR A 123 5.76 -8.95 17.44
C TYR A 123 5.32 -7.52 17.73
N ILE A 124 4.03 -7.19 17.58
CA ILE A 124 3.50 -5.84 17.79
C ILE A 124 2.26 -5.83 18.67
N ASP A 125 2.09 -4.77 19.46
CA ASP A 125 0.85 -4.51 20.19
C ASP A 125 -0.12 -3.72 19.31
N LEU A 126 -1.14 -4.40 18.78
CA LEU A 126 -2.16 -3.79 17.92
C LEU A 126 -2.99 -2.71 18.63
N ASN A 127 -3.03 -2.72 19.96
CA ASN A 127 -3.79 -1.75 20.75
C ASN A 127 -2.95 -0.53 21.15
N ALA A 128 -1.63 -0.56 20.91
CA ALA A 128 -0.76 0.55 21.20
C ALA A 128 -0.77 1.57 20.06
N TRP A 129 -0.73 2.85 20.41
CA TRP A 129 -0.44 3.90 19.44
C TRP A 129 1.00 3.74 18.92
N PRO A 130 1.26 3.87 17.61
CA PRO A 130 0.35 4.36 16.56
C PRO A 130 -0.50 3.28 15.86
N VAL A 131 -0.32 1.99 16.14
CA VAL A 131 -1.00 0.90 15.42
C VAL A 131 -2.52 0.95 15.63
N SER A 132 -2.97 1.31 16.84
CA SER A 132 -4.38 1.47 17.17
C SER A 132 -5.11 2.57 16.39
N ASP A 133 -4.38 3.45 15.70
CA ASP A 133 -4.93 4.54 14.89
C ASP A 133 -5.09 4.16 13.40
N ILE A 134 -4.68 2.95 13.02
CA ILE A 134 -4.89 2.43 11.66
C ILE A 134 -6.37 2.08 11.49
N TYR A 135 -6.95 2.50 10.36
CA TYR A 135 -8.35 2.21 10.05
C TYR A 135 -8.64 0.70 10.09
N PRO A 136 -9.72 0.24 10.78
CA PRO A 136 -10.00 -1.18 10.95
C PRO A 136 -10.10 -1.98 9.63
N ASN A 137 -10.65 -1.39 8.58
CA ASN A 137 -10.76 -2.05 7.27
C ASN A 137 -9.39 -2.30 6.62
N LEU A 138 -8.37 -1.48 6.91
CA LEU A 138 -7.02 -1.71 6.40
C LEU A 138 -6.33 -2.87 7.14
N LEU A 139 -6.56 -3.00 8.45
CA LEU A 139 -6.09 -4.15 9.22
C LEU A 139 -6.77 -5.45 8.78
N GLU A 140 -8.09 -5.41 8.51
CA GLU A 140 -8.83 -6.54 7.95
C GLU A 140 -8.23 -7.01 6.62
N ILE A 141 -7.90 -6.08 5.72
CA ILE A 141 -7.26 -6.37 4.43
C ILE A 141 -5.84 -6.97 4.61
N ALA A 142 -5.14 -6.64 5.70
CA ALA A 142 -3.84 -7.21 6.06
C ALA A 142 -3.92 -8.51 6.87
N SER A 143 -5.12 -9.11 6.96
CA SER A 143 -5.40 -10.30 7.75
C SER A 143 -5.82 -11.49 6.89
N PHE A 144 -5.61 -12.70 7.41
CA PHE A 144 -6.15 -13.93 6.83
C PHE A 144 -6.57 -14.90 7.93
N GLY A 145 -7.81 -15.38 7.88
CA GLY A 145 -8.35 -16.29 8.90
C GLY A 145 -8.32 -15.70 10.32
N ASP A 146 -8.74 -14.43 10.46
CA ASP A 146 -8.75 -13.66 11.71
C ASP A 146 -7.38 -13.41 12.35
N VAL A 147 -6.29 -13.59 11.59
CA VAL A 147 -4.91 -13.32 12.04
C VAL A 147 -4.29 -12.21 11.20
N VAL A 148 -3.66 -11.23 11.83
CA VAL A 148 -2.95 -10.14 11.15
C VAL A 148 -1.55 -10.58 10.72
N TYR A 149 -1.25 -10.46 9.42
CA TYR A 149 0.03 -10.85 8.82
C TYR A 149 0.85 -9.67 8.27
N GLY A 150 0.26 -8.48 8.20
CA GLY A 150 0.92 -7.29 7.66
C GLY A 150 0.49 -6.03 8.39
N LEU A 151 1.38 -5.03 8.37
CA LEU A 151 1.08 -3.69 8.88
C LEU A 151 0.79 -2.78 7.67
N PRO A 152 -0.43 -2.21 7.54
CA PRO A 152 -0.74 -1.29 6.47
C PRO A 152 0.19 -0.08 6.47
N GLN A 153 0.86 0.17 5.35
CA GLN A 153 1.77 1.29 5.17
C GLN A 153 1.18 2.34 4.24
N ASP A 154 0.71 1.92 3.07
CA ASP A 154 0.11 2.77 2.05
C ASP A 154 -1.33 2.30 1.81
N ALA A 155 -2.25 3.24 1.59
CA ALA A 155 -3.60 2.93 1.12
C ALA A 155 -3.78 3.49 -0.28
N GLU A 156 -4.28 2.67 -1.19
CA GLU A 156 -4.61 3.10 -2.54
C GLU A 156 -6.09 2.92 -2.83
N SER A 157 -6.62 3.80 -3.67
CA SER A 157 -7.94 3.62 -4.25
C SER A 157 -7.88 3.82 -5.76
N ARG A 158 -8.98 3.47 -6.44
CA ARG A 158 -9.11 3.52 -7.89
C ARG A 158 -10.16 4.55 -8.31
N PRO A 159 -9.86 5.85 -8.23
CA PRO A 159 -10.81 6.89 -8.59
C PRO A 159 -10.99 7.01 -10.10
N PHE A 160 -12.12 7.60 -10.47
CA PHE A 160 -12.35 8.17 -11.79
C PHE A 160 -11.98 9.64 -11.78
N PHE A 161 -11.16 10.04 -12.74
CA PHE A 161 -10.71 11.40 -12.90
C PHE A 161 -11.25 11.98 -14.21
N PHE A 162 -11.31 13.31 -14.25
CA PHE A 162 -11.70 14.08 -15.43
C PHE A 162 -11.06 15.47 -15.37
N TRP A 163 -10.89 16.09 -16.53
CA TRP A 163 -10.51 17.50 -16.61
C TRP A 163 -11.74 18.39 -16.38
N LYS A 164 -11.69 19.27 -15.37
CA LYS A 164 -12.81 20.18 -15.08
C LYS A 164 -13.14 21.07 -16.28
N ASP A 165 -12.14 21.56 -17.00
CA ASP A 165 -12.34 22.36 -18.22
C ASP A 165 -13.03 21.57 -19.34
N HIS A 166 -12.76 20.27 -19.45
CA HIS A 166 -13.41 19.42 -20.45
C HIS A 166 -14.87 19.16 -20.09
N MET A 167 -15.18 19.00 -18.79
CA MET A 167 -16.57 18.92 -18.31
C MET A 167 -17.34 20.22 -18.60
N ARG A 168 -16.72 21.40 -18.37
CA ARG A 168 -17.32 22.69 -18.73
C ARG A 168 -17.56 22.83 -20.22
N ALA A 169 -16.62 22.38 -21.04
CA ALA A 169 -16.74 22.43 -22.50
C ALA A 169 -17.92 21.61 -23.05
N ILE A 170 -18.39 20.60 -22.31
CA ILE A 170 -19.59 19.81 -22.64
C ILE A 170 -20.85 20.25 -21.88
N GLY A 171 -20.77 21.38 -21.16
CA GLY A 171 -21.93 22.08 -20.60
C GLY A 171 -22.15 21.96 -19.09
N TYR A 172 -21.25 21.31 -18.34
CA TYR A 172 -21.37 21.26 -16.87
C TYR A 172 -21.01 22.61 -16.24
N THR A 173 -21.78 23.05 -15.23
CA THR A 173 -21.37 24.15 -14.35
C THR A 173 -20.39 23.68 -13.27
N ASP A 174 -19.74 24.64 -12.59
CA ASP A 174 -18.87 24.32 -11.45
C ASP A 174 -19.65 23.62 -10.33
N GLU A 175 -20.88 24.06 -10.06
CA GLU A 175 -21.76 23.44 -9.07
C GLU A 175 -22.13 22.01 -9.45
N GLU A 176 -22.37 21.74 -10.74
CA GLU A 176 -22.68 20.38 -11.21
C GLU A 176 -21.45 19.46 -11.13
N ILE A 177 -20.26 19.98 -11.39
CA ILE A 177 -18.99 19.23 -11.25
C ILE A 177 -18.74 18.88 -9.79
N GLU A 178 -18.85 19.84 -8.87
CA GLU A 178 -18.66 19.60 -7.43
C GLU A 178 -19.74 18.68 -6.85
N ALA A 179 -20.91 18.58 -7.47
CA ALA A 179 -21.97 17.65 -7.08
C ALA A 179 -21.75 16.20 -7.58
N LEU A 180 -20.81 15.94 -8.50
CA LEU A 180 -20.60 14.61 -9.07
C LEU A 180 -20.32 13.52 -8.02
N PRO A 181 -19.48 13.71 -6.99
CA PRO A 181 -19.25 12.69 -5.96
C PRO A 181 -20.55 12.24 -5.27
N ALA A 182 -21.42 13.19 -4.90
CA ALA A 182 -22.70 12.87 -4.27
C ALA A 182 -23.65 12.16 -5.25
N LYS A 183 -23.64 12.52 -6.54
CA LYS A 183 -24.40 11.82 -7.58
C LYS A 183 -23.91 10.40 -7.81
N VAL A 184 -22.59 10.15 -7.74
CA VAL A 184 -22.03 8.80 -7.80
C VAL A 184 -22.50 7.98 -6.61
N GLU A 185 -22.44 8.54 -5.40
CA GLU A 185 -22.92 7.89 -4.17
C GLU A 185 -24.42 7.56 -4.23
N ALA A 186 -25.23 8.46 -4.78
CA ALA A 186 -26.67 8.26 -4.99
C ALA A 186 -27.00 7.31 -6.16
N GLY A 187 -26.02 6.88 -6.95
CA GLY A 187 -26.21 6.06 -8.15
C GLY A 187 -26.81 6.81 -9.34
N GLU A 188 -26.84 8.14 -9.30
CA GLU A 188 -27.35 9.03 -10.36
C GLU A 188 -26.30 9.27 -11.46
N TYR A 189 -25.01 9.21 -11.12
CA TYR A 189 -23.91 9.25 -12.09
C TYR A 189 -23.21 7.89 -12.16
N THR A 190 -23.29 7.25 -13.31
CA THR A 190 -22.88 5.85 -13.54
C THR A 190 -21.78 5.73 -14.58
N LEU A 191 -21.25 4.52 -14.76
CA LEU A 191 -20.33 4.22 -15.85
C LEU A 191 -20.91 4.55 -17.25
N GLN A 192 -22.23 4.49 -17.43
CA GLN A 192 -22.83 4.91 -18.71
C GLN A 192 -22.69 6.42 -18.93
N ASN A 193 -22.87 7.22 -17.88
CA ASN A 193 -22.66 8.67 -17.97
C ASN A 193 -21.21 9.02 -18.30
N VAL A 194 -20.24 8.23 -17.80
CA VAL A 194 -18.83 8.36 -18.19
C VAL A 194 -18.65 8.21 -19.71
N LEU A 195 -19.28 7.22 -20.36
CA LEU A 195 -19.18 7.05 -21.81
C LEU A 195 -19.95 8.12 -22.59
N GLU A 196 -21.10 8.55 -22.08
CA GLU A 196 -21.87 9.64 -22.67
C GLU A 196 -21.08 10.96 -22.65
N ASP A 197 -20.48 11.31 -21.52
CA ASP A 197 -19.67 12.52 -21.38
C ASP A 197 -18.37 12.42 -22.20
N ALA A 198 -17.71 11.26 -22.20
CA ALA A 198 -16.57 10.99 -23.08
C ALA A 198 -16.94 11.21 -24.57
N LYS A 199 -18.14 10.79 -24.98
CA LYS A 199 -18.63 10.99 -26.35
C LYS A 199 -18.94 12.45 -26.64
N LYS A 200 -19.56 13.18 -25.70
CA LYS A 200 -19.78 14.63 -25.83
C LYS A 200 -18.46 15.38 -25.99
N MET A 201 -17.44 15.04 -25.21
CA MET A 201 -16.11 15.67 -25.30
C MET A 201 -15.50 15.44 -26.68
N GLN A 202 -15.58 14.20 -27.18
CA GLN A 202 -15.10 13.85 -28.51
C GLN A 202 -15.88 14.58 -29.62
N ASP A 203 -17.21 14.63 -29.54
CA ASP A 203 -18.07 15.26 -30.54
C ASP A 203 -17.92 16.78 -30.60
N ALA A 204 -17.63 17.40 -29.45
CA ALA A 204 -17.31 18.82 -29.34
C ALA A 204 -15.86 19.13 -29.78
N GLY A 205 -15.04 18.11 -30.10
CA GLY A 205 -13.63 18.28 -30.46
C GLY A 205 -12.74 18.72 -29.30
N VAL A 206 -13.18 18.53 -28.06
CA VAL A 206 -12.40 18.81 -26.84
C VAL A 206 -11.24 17.83 -26.71
N VAL A 207 -11.45 16.60 -27.16
CA VAL A 207 -10.45 15.52 -27.23
C VAL A 207 -10.52 14.82 -28.58
N GLU A 208 -9.40 14.22 -28.99
CA GLU A 208 -9.31 13.47 -30.24
C GLU A 208 -10.14 12.17 -30.21
N PRO A 209 -10.54 11.61 -31.36
CA PRO A 209 -11.15 10.29 -31.42
C PRO A 209 -10.31 9.23 -30.70
N GLY A 210 -10.94 8.52 -29.76
CA GLY A 210 -10.30 7.47 -28.96
C GLY A 210 -9.68 7.97 -27.65
N TYR A 211 -9.81 9.26 -27.33
CA TYR A 211 -9.28 9.88 -26.11
C TYR A 211 -10.38 10.33 -25.12
N GLY A 212 -11.65 10.04 -25.40
CA GLY A 212 -12.78 10.38 -24.51
C GLY A 212 -12.73 9.64 -23.17
N PHE A 213 -12.62 8.31 -23.21
CA PHE A 213 -12.43 7.47 -22.02
C PHE A 213 -11.10 6.72 -22.13
N TYR A 214 -10.21 6.95 -21.16
CA TYR A 214 -8.80 6.59 -21.25
C TYR A 214 -8.39 5.68 -20.07
N PRO A 215 -8.83 4.41 -20.03
CA PRO A 215 -8.51 3.48 -18.94
C PRO A 215 -7.00 3.16 -18.90
N ARG A 216 -6.56 2.36 -17.93
CA ARG A 216 -5.18 1.83 -17.92
C ARG A 216 -4.83 1.07 -19.21
N VAL A 217 -3.54 0.97 -19.49
CA VAL A 217 -2.98 0.51 -20.78
C VAL A 217 -2.42 -0.90 -20.75
N SER A 218 -2.52 -1.59 -19.62
CA SER A 218 -2.12 -2.99 -19.47
C SER A 218 -3.28 -3.87 -19.05
N ASN A 219 -3.15 -5.18 -19.32
CA ASN A 219 -4.00 -6.20 -18.68
C ASN A 219 -3.58 -6.36 -17.21
N GLY A 220 -4.45 -6.95 -16.38
CA GLY A 220 -4.12 -7.19 -14.97
C GLY A 220 -5.35 -7.11 -14.06
N PRO A 221 -5.13 -7.30 -12.74
CA PRO A 221 -6.22 -7.47 -11.78
C PRO A 221 -7.04 -6.19 -11.54
N ASP A 222 -6.48 -5.00 -11.79
CA ASP A 222 -7.07 -3.68 -11.49
C ASP A 222 -8.28 -3.27 -12.35
N TYR A 223 -9.12 -4.23 -12.75
CA TYR A 223 -10.41 -4.00 -13.39
C TYR A 223 -11.59 -4.62 -12.62
N TRP A 224 -11.36 -5.31 -11.50
CA TRP A 224 -12.41 -5.99 -10.73
C TRP A 224 -13.48 -5.02 -10.18
N GLN A 225 -13.13 -3.76 -9.94
CA GLN A 225 -14.06 -2.71 -9.53
C GLN A 225 -15.18 -2.47 -10.57
N PHE A 226 -14.92 -2.69 -11.86
CA PHE A 226 -15.98 -2.64 -12.88
C PHE A 226 -16.94 -3.83 -12.74
N TYR A 227 -16.42 -5.02 -12.45
CA TYR A 227 -17.25 -6.19 -12.18
C TYR A 227 -18.16 -5.95 -10.97
N VAL A 228 -17.62 -5.41 -9.88
CA VAL A 228 -18.39 -5.03 -8.68
C VAL A 228 -19.40 -3.93 -8.99
N ALA A 229 -19.03 -2.90 -9.76
CA ALA A 229 -19.94 -1.82 -10.16
C ALA A 229 -21.16 -2.32 -10.97
N PHE A 230 -21.05 -3.47 -11.64
CA PHE A 230 -22.17 -4.12 -12.33
C PHE A 230 -22.91 -5.17 -11.47
N GLY A 231 -22.68 -5.19 -10.16
CA GLY A 231 -23.32 -6.08 -9.20
C GLY A 231 -22.59 -7.40 -8.95
N GLY A 232 -21.37 -7.56 -9.48
CA GLY A 232 -20.59 -8.77 -9.33
C GLY A 232 -20.14 -8.99 -7.88
N THR A 233 -20.30 -10.22 -7.40
CA THR A 233 -19.78 -10.68 -6.10
C THR A 233 -18.51 -11.51 -6.34
N MET A 234 -17.42 -11.22 -5.63
CA MET A 234 -16.14 -11.92 -5.79
C MET A 234 -16.05 -13.19 -4.94
N GLU A 235 -16.71 -13.19 -3.78
CA GLU A 235 -16.62 -14.23 -2.77
C GLU A 235 -17.96 -14.39 -2.03
N GLU A 236 -18.36 -15.64 -1.73
CA GLU A 236 -19.49 -15.96 -0.87
C GLU A 236 -19.19 -17.25 -0.06
N ASN A 237 -19.22 -17.16 1.28
CA ASN A 237 -18.98 -18.27 2.22
C ASN A 237 -17.64 -19.03 2.03
N GLY A 238 -16.55 -18.30 1.90
CA GLY A 238 -15.19 -18.78 1.65
C GLY A 238 -14.95 -19.28 0.22
N LYS A 239 -15.84 -18.99 -0.73
CA LYS A 239 -15.75 -19.51 -2.11
C LYS A 239 -15.79 -18.40 -3.13
N LEU A 240 -14.90 -18.50 -4.12
CA LEU A 240 -14.91 -17.59 -5.27
C LEU A 240 -16.22 -17.71 -6.05
N VAL A 241 -16.85 -16.57 -6.32
CA VAL A 241 -18.09 -16.46 -7.09
C VAL A 241 -17.80 -15.83 -8.45
N PHE A 242 -18.41 -16.38 -9.50
CA PHE A 242 -18.35 -15.82 -10.84
C PHE A 242 -19.75 -15.51 -11.37
N ASP A 243 -20.15 -14.26 -11.22
CA ASP A 243 -21.38 -13.72 -11.78
C ASP A 243 -21.22 -13.46 -13.29
N ARG A 244 -21.85 -14.32 -14.08
CA ARG A 244 -21.80 -14.25 -15.54
C ARG A 244 -22.49 -13.00 -16.09
N GLU A 245 -23.50 -12.47 -15.41
CA GLU A 245 -24.21 -11.27 -15.84
C GLU A 245 -23.40 -10.01 -15.60
N ALA A 246 -22.86 -9.86 -14.38
CA ALA A 246 -21.99 -8.74 -14.06
C ALA A 246 -20.76 -8.72 -14.98
N MET A 247 -20.14 -9.89 -15.22
CA MET A 247 -19.00 -10.00 -16.13
C MET A 247 -19.36 -9.64 -17.57
N ARG A 248 -20.55 -10.02 -18.05
CA ARG A 248 -21.02 -9.64 -19.39
C ARG A 248 -21.22 -8.12 -19.50
N LYS A 249 -21.80 -7.48 -18.49
CA LYS A 249 -21.99 -6.03 -18.44
C LYS A 249 -20.67 -5.29 -18.41
N PHE A 250 -19.70 -5.77 -17.62
CA PHE A 250 -18.33 -5.27 -17.60
C PHE A 250 -17.68 -5.36 -18.99
N TYR A 251 -17.64 -6.53 -19.64
CA TYR A 251 -17.06 -6.62 -20.99
C TYR A 251 -17.81 -5.76 -22.01
N LYS A 252 -19.14 -5.69 -21.90
CA LYS A 252 -19.96 -4.85 -22.77
C LYS A 252 -19.60 -3.36 -22.62
N PHE A 253 -19.36 -2.85 -21.42
CA PHE A 253 -18.95 -1.47 -21.20
C PHE A 253 -17.68 -1.10 -22.00
N PHE A 254 -16.64 -1.95 -21.98
CA PHE A 254 -15.42 -1.69 -22.76
C PHE A 254 -15.63 -1.88 -24.27
N ALA A 255 -16.45 -2.86 -24.67
CA ALA A 255 -16.82 -3.03 -26.08
C ALA A 255 -17.59 -1.82 -26.62
N ASP A 256 -18.49 -1.25 -25.82
CA ASP A 256 -19.26 -0.05 -26.14
C ASP A 256 -18.34 1.18 -26.22
N ALA A 257 -17.41 1.36 -25.29
CA ALA A 257 -16.43 2.45 -25.33
C ALA A 257 -15.62 2.45 -26.65
N VAL A 258 -15.21 1.26 -27.09
CA VAL A 258 -14.51 1.07 -28.37
C VAL A 258 -15.44 1.29 -29.57
N ALA A 259 -16.69 0.79 -29.51
CA ALA A 259 -17.66 0.96 -30.59
C ALA A 259 -18.11 2.42 -30.78
N MET A 260 -18.21 3.18 -29.68
CA MET A 260 -18.48 4.62 -29.66
C MET A 260 -17.26 5.44 -30.13
N GLY A 261 -16.10 4.79 -30.27
CA GLY A 261 -14.85 5.42 -30.66
C GLY A 261 -14.20 6.25 -29.56
N VAL A 262 -14.74 6.26 -28.34
CA VAL A 262 -14.20 7.05 -27.21
C VAL A 262 -12.97 6.42 -26.58
N THR A 263 -12.70 5.15 -26.88
CA THR A 263 -11.46 4.43 -26.54
C THR A 263 -10.93 3.72 -27.78
N ARG A 264 -9.61 3.72 -27.97
CA ARG A 264 -8.97 3.08 -29.14
C ARG A 264 -9.00 1.55 -29.06
N LYS A 265 -9.12 0.87 -30.22
CA LYS A 265 -9.05 -0.60 -30.30
C LYS A 265 -7.70 -1.17 -29.83
N ASN A 266 -6.61 -0.44 -30.05
CA ASN A 266 -5.24 -0.79 -29.67
C ASN A 266 -4.79 -0.05 -28.40
N HIS A 267 -5.72 0.26 -27.49
CA HIS A 267 -5.39 1.00 -26.27
C HIS A 267 -4.45 0.23 -25.34
N ILE A 268 -4.69 -1.07 -25.15
CA ILE A 268 -3.77 -1.95 -24.43
C ILE A 268 -2.45 -2.03 -25.21
N GLY A 269 -1.33 -1.83 -24.51
CA GLY A 269 0.01 -1.77 -25.09
C GLY A 269 0.51 -0.34 -25.34
N THR A 270 -0.30 0.69 -25.07
CA THR A 270 0.18 2.08 -25.02
C THR A 270 1.27 2.19 -23.94
N PRO A 271 2.43 2.83 -24.20
CA PRO A 271 3.45 3.05 -23.19
C PRO A 271 2.94 3.84 -21.99
N TRP A 272 3.37 3.47 -20.78
CA TRP A 272 2.91 4.14 -19.55
C TRP A 272 3.33 5.61 -19.47
N ASP A 273 4.55 5.94 -19.89
CA ASP A 273 5.05 7.32 -19.94
C ASP A 273 4.21 8.19 -20.88
N GLN A 274 3.82 7.64 -22.03
CA GLN A 274 2.87 8.28 -22.94
C GLN A 274 1.51 8.47 -22.23
N TRP A 275 0.96 7.42 -21.64
CA TRP A 275 -0.35 7.48 -20.98
C TRP A 275 -0.39 8.54 -19.87
N TYR A 276 0.63 8.54 -18.98
CA TYR A 276 0.77 9.53 -17.92
C TYR A 276 0.84 10.95 -18.47
N SER A 277 1.64 11.16 -19.50
CA SER A 277 1.75 12.46 -20.17
C SER A 277 0.41 12.90 -20.76
N GLU A 278 -0.35 12.00 -21.37
CA GLU A 278 -1.63 12.33 -22.01
C GLU A 278 -2.72 12.68 -20.98
N VAL A 279 -2.84 11.92 -19.89
CA VAL A 279 -3.83 12.22 -18.84
C VAL A 279 -3.45 13.48 -18.07
N ALA A 280 -2.15 13.74 -17.83
CA ALA A 280 -1.67 14.90 -17.08
C ALA A 280 -1.72 16.23 -17.86
N ASN A 281 -1.84 16.19 -19.18
CA ASN A 281 -1.83 17.39 -20.04
C ASN A 281 -3.15 17.62 -20.78
N GLY A 282 -4.27 17.08 -20.29
CA GLY A 282 -5.59 17.34 -20.88
C GLY A 282 -5.83 16.68 -22.24
N LYS A 283 -4.99 15.73 -22.68
CA LYS A 283 -5.23 15.03 -23.96
C LYS A 283 -6.35 14.01 -23.86
N ALA A 284 -6.57 13.45 -22.66
CA ALA A 284 -7.66 12.53 -22.35
C ALA A 284 -8.83 13.25 -21.66
N GLY A 285 -10.06 12.77 -21.88
CA GLY A 285 -11.28 13.28 -21.26
C GLY A 285 -11.43 12.83 -19.82
N LEU A 286 -11.90 11.59 -19.68
CA LEU A 286 -12.09 10.90 -18.40
C LEU A 286 -11.18 9.67 -18.34
N TRP A 287 -10.65 9.35 -17.17
CA TRP A 287 -9.81 8.16 -17.00
C TRP A 287 -10.04 7.48 -15.65
N HIS A 288 -9.82 6.18 -15.65
CA HIS A 288 -9.77 5.37 -14.44
C HIS A 288 -8.30 5.20 -14.05
N GLY A 289 -7.93 5.64 -12.84
CA GLY A 289 -6.55 5.68 -12.38
C GLY A 289 -6.37 5.16 -10.96
N GLY A 290 -5.20 5.41 -10.38
CA GLY A 290 -4.93 5.20 -8.96
C GLY A 290 -4.74 6.52 -8.22
N THR A 291 -4.85 6.50 -6.90
CA THR A 291 -4.60 7.69 -6.06
C THR A 291 -3.18 8.24 -6.17
N TRP A 292 -2.21 7.41 -6.58
CA TRP A 292 -0.84 7.85 -6.88
C TRP A 292 -0.72 8.67 -8.17
N HIS A 293 -1.80 8.82 -8.96
CA HIS A 293 -1.83 9.73 -10.11
C HIS A 293 -2.08 11.18 -9.70
N TYR A 294 -2.33 11.46 -8.41
CA TYR A 294 -2.53 12.81 -7.91
C TYR A 294 -1.22 13.61 -8.03
N ALA A 295 -1.29 14.76 -8.72
CA ALA A 295 -0.21 15.72 -8.86
C ALA A 295 -0.22 16.74 -7.72
#